data_AF-F7RR89-F1
#
_entry.id   AF-F7RR89-F1
#
_cell.length_a   1.000
_cell.length_b   1.000
_cell.length_c   1.000
_cell.angle_alpha   90.00
_cell.angle_beta   90.00
_cell.angle_gamma   90.00
#
_symmetry.space_group_name_H-M   'P 1'
#
loop_
_entity.id
_entity.type
_entity.pdbx_description
1 polymer ?
#
loop_
_entity_poly.entity_id
_entity_poly.type
_entity_poly.pdbx_seq_one_letter_code
_entity_poly.pdbx_strand_id
1 'polypeptide(L)'
;MSVIALIPKAFSLSLLAVLISASLSGCSKTEQETEPSQSVTPNDVVASSLPNSPNGYSIAGKSTDINIWPQLTIPHKNQPDVEKRVADLLAKMTLEQKVAQMIQPEIRDITVEDMRKYGFGSYLNGGGSYPNQDKHATPADWIALADAMFQASVDDSLDGINIPTMWGTDAVHGHNNVIGATLFPHNIGLGAAHHPELIQQIAAITAKEVMVTGIDWVFAPTVAVVRDDRWGRTYEGYSEDPVIVKSYSHAIVEGLQGGNDKDFLSDQHVIATVKHFLGDGGTEAGDDQGDNLASEQALFDIHAQGYVGGLTAGAQTVMASFNSWHGAKNHGNPYLLTDVLKTRMGFDGFVVGDWNGHGQVEGCSNESCPQAVNAGLDVFMVPTAAWKPLYENTIAQVKSGLISQARIDDAVSRILRVKIRAGLFEKPSPAKRPLSGKTELIGQASHRDVARQAVRESLVLLKTISIYCRYRPRLRCSLQAMPPIILASNRVVGLLLGRVQIIKMPISPARHRFMPV
;
A
#
# COMPACT_ATOMS: atom_id res chain seq x y z
N MET A 1 20.89 48.33 22.58
CA MET A 1 20.93 49.05 23.87
C MET A 1 20.28 48.19 24.93
N SER A 2 20.84 48.18 26.15
CA SER A 2 20.23 48.00 27.49
C SER A 2 19.09 46.98 27.77
N VAL A 3 18.97 46.32 28.93
CA VAL A 3 19.91 45.80 29.97
C VAL A 3 19.09 45.06 31.06
N ILE A 4 19.58 43.92 31.59
CA ILE A 4 19.42 43.30 32.95
C ILE A 4 18.02 43.36 33.65
N ALA A 5 17.43 42.23 34.10
CA ALA A 5 17.50 41.71 35.50
C ALA A 5 16.84 40.30 35.62
N LEU A 6 17.51 39.26 36.19
CA LEU A 6 17.48 38.75 37.59
C LEU A 6 16.12 38.13 38.06
N ILE A 7 15.93 36.86 38.51
CA ILE A 7 16.62 35.93 39.47
C ILE A 7 16.08 36.06 40.93
N PRO A 8 15.82 35.01 41.75
CA PRO A 8 15.48 33.57 41.52
C PRO A 8 14.61 32.87 42.65
N LYS A 9 14.49 31.51 42.66
CA LYS A 9 14.36 30.60 43.88
C LYS A 9 13.07 30.68 44.77
N ALA A 10 12.71 29.73 45.66
CA ALA A 10 13.16 28.34 45.98
C ALA A 10 12.16 27.55 46.89
N PHE A 11 12.24 26.20 46.83
CA PHE A 11 12.06 25.18 47.90
C PHE A 11 10.75 25.01 48.73
N SER A 12 10.34 23.73 48.86
CA SER A 12 10.03 23.06 50.14
C SER A 12 10.25 21.53 50.00
N LEU A 13 10.34 20.76 51.10
CA LEU A 13 10.92 19.40 51.11
C LEU A 13 10.35 18.45 52.19
N SER A 14 9.88 17.26 51.78
CA SER A 14 9.61 16.04 52.61
C SER A 14 9.61 14.82 51.64
N LEU A 15 10.16 13.60 51.84
CA LEU A 15 10.37 12.70 52.99
C LEU A 15 9.06 12.34 53.73
N LEU A 16 8.70 11.08 54.02
CA LEU A 16 9.35 9.74 53.93
C LEU A 16 8.20 8.71 53.61
N ALA A 17 8.32 7.38 53.42
CA ALA A 17 9.34 6.38 53.75
C ALA A 17 9.28 5.13 52.82
N VAL A 18 9.44 3.91 53.38
CA VAL A 18 9.56 2.59 52.70
C VAL A 18 8.71 1.55 53.45
N LEU A 19 8.23 0.50 52.76
CA LEU A 19 7.98 -0.80 53.39
C LEU A 19 8.18 -1.96 52.39
N ILE A 20 8.70 -3.09 52.89
CA ILE A 20 9.02 -4.32 52.14
C ILE A 20 8.39 -5.50 52.89
N SER A 21 7.86 -6.50 52.18
CA SER A 21 7.66 -7.85 52.73
C SER A 21 7.72 -8.91 51.63
N ALA A 22 8.26 -10.09 51.94
CA ALA A 22 8.39 -11.22 51.02
C ALA A 22 8.48 -12.56 51.76
N SER A 23 7.74 -13.58 51.31
CA SER A 23 7.82 -15.01 51.69
C SER A 23 6.62 -15.76 51.09
N LEU A 24 6.59 -17.10 50.91
CA LEU A 24 7.60 -18.08 50.46
C LEU A 24 6.89 -19.46 50.31
N SER A 25 7.50 -20.40 49.58
CA SER A 25 7.27 -21.85 49.61
C SER A 25 6.06 -22.46 48.85
N GLY A 26 6.31 -23.59 48.17
CA GLY A 26 5.31 -24.44 47.53
C GLY A 26 5.90 -25.30 46.39
N CYS A 27 6.34 -26.52 46.68
CA CYS A 27 7.05 -27.39 45.73
C CYS A 27 6.20 -28.55 45.20
N SER A 28 6.48 -29.01 43.97
CA SER A 28 6.29 -30.41 43.55
C SER A 28 7.25 -30.78 42.42
N LYS A 29 7.59 -32.08 42.29
CA LYS A 29 8.41 -32.68 41.24
C LYS A 29 7.83 -34.05 40.85
N THR A 30 7.86 -34.35 39.55
CA THR A 30 7.95 -35.70 38.93
C THR A 30 8.44 -35.43 37.50
N GLU A 31 9.70 -35.71 37.14
CA GLU A 31 10.33 -37.01 36.85
C GLU A 31 10.31 -37.33 35.34
N GLN A 32 11.35 -38.02 34.87
CA GLN A 32 11.60 -38.31 33.46
C GLN A 32 11.51 -39.82 33.21
N GLU A 33 11.01 -40.21 32.03
CA GLU A 33 11.39 -41.44 31.36
C GLU A 33 11.94 -41.10 29.96
N THR A 34 12.75 -41.99 29.39
CA THR A 34 13.61 -41.70 28.23
C THR A 34 13.67 -42.86 27.23
N GLU A 35 13.83 -42.50 25.96
CA GLU A 35 14.30 -43.35 24.84
C GLU A 35 13.33 -44.44 24.32
N PRO A 36 13.55 -44.98 23.09
CA PRO A 36 14.70 -44.81 22.19
C PRO A 36 14.42 -44.12 20.83
N SER A 37 15.50 -43.90 20.08
CA SER A 37 15.56 -43.21 18.79
C SER A 37 15.30 -44.12 17.57
N GLN A 38 14.87 -43.53 16.45
CA GLN A 38 15.00 -44.12 15.10
C GLN A 38 15.41 -43.06 14.05
N SER A 39 15.94 -43.57 12.93
CA SER A 39 16.73 -42.91 11.89
C SER A 39 16.10 -41.69 11.18
N VAL A 40 16.94 -40.71 10.84
CA VAL A 40 16.66 -39.61 9.91
C VAL A 40 17.01 -40.00 8.47
N THR A 41 16.19 -39.62 7.50
CA THR A 41 16.52 -39.59 6.06
C THR A 41 16.39 -38.16 5.52
N PRO A 42 17.39 -37.59 4.82
CA PRO A 42 17.38 -36.18 4.44
C PRO A 42 16.65 -35.95 3.10
N ASN A 43 15.39 -35.51 3.16
CA ASN A 43 14.68 -34.81 2.07
C ASN A 43 13.32 -34.25 2.57
N ASP A 44 13.33 -33.30 3.49
CA ASP A 44 12.18 -32.42 3.80
C ASP A 44 12.63 -31.21 4.64
N VAL A 45 13.13 -30.16 3.97
CA VAL A 45 13.54 -28.89 4.62
C VAL A 45 13.19 -27.70 3.73
N VAL A 46 11.90 -27.29 3.74
CA VAL A 46 11.42 -25.91 4.03
C VAL A 46 9.91 -26.01 4.29
N ALA A 47 9.53 -26.23 5.54
CA ALA A 47 8.14 -26.15 6.02
C ALA A 47 8.12 -25.85 7.53
N SER A 48 8.67 -24.68 7.92
CA SER A 48 8.70 -24.26 9.32
C SER A 48 7.28 -23.96 9.82
N SER A 49 6.65 -24.94 10.45
CA SER A 49 5.30 -24.83 11.00
C SER A 49 5.25 -23.77 12.11
N LEU A 50 4.56 -22.66 11.83
CA LEU A 50 3.94 -21.86 12.89
C LEU A 50 2.93 -22.76 13.64
N PRO A 51 2.76 -22.58 14.96
CA PRO A 51 1.85 -23.42 15.73
C PRO A 51 0.40 -23.17 15.30
N ASN A 52 -0.24 -24.17 14.69
CA ASN A 52 -1.68 -24.19 14.46
C ASN A 52 -2.41 -24.10 15.82
N SER A 53 -2.94 -22.93 16.18
CA SER A 53 -3.85 -22.77 17.32
C SER A 53 -5.24 -23.27 16.91
N PRO A 54 -5.78 -24.37 17.49
CA PRO A 54 -7.05 -24.94 17.01
C PRO A 54 -8.31 -24.20 17.50
N ASN A 55 -8.17 -23.06 18.17
CA ASN A 55 -9.26 -22.29 18.76
C ASN A 55 -9.17 -20.82 18.33
N GLY A 56 -10.33 -20.23 17.99
CA GLY A 56 -10.41 -18.92 17.34
C GLY A 56 -9.85 -17.75 18.17
N TYR A 57 -9.30 -16.77 17.48
CA TYR A 57 -8.86 -15.51 18.09
C TYR A 57 -10.07 -14.67 18.52
N SER A 58 -9.96 -14.01 19.67
CA SER A 58 -10.96 -13.07 20.15
C SER A 58 -10.57 -11.65 19.76
N ILE A 59 -11.06 -11.18 18.61
CA ILE A 59 -10.91 -9.77 18.21
C ILE A 59 -11.97 -8.97 18.98
N ALA A 60 -11.53 -8.19 19.98
CA ALA A 60 -12.39 -7.37 20.84
C ALA A 60 -13.61 -8.09 21.46
N GLY A 61 -13.52 -9.40 21.73
CA GLY A 61 -14.62 -10.20 22.29
C GLY A 61 -15.52 -10.86 21.24
N LYS A 62 -15.17 -10.81 19.95
CA LYS A 62 -15.86 -11.52 18.86
C LYS A 62 -15.10 -12.78 18.46
N SER A 63 -15.83 -13.86 18.21
CA SER A 63 -15.27 -15.10 17.65
C SER A 63 -14.95 -14.91 16.17
N THR A 64 -13.82 -15.45 15.73
CA THR A 64 -13.48 -15.57 14.31
C THR A 64 -13.74 -16.98 13.77
N ASP A 65 -13.87 -17.12 12.44
CA ASP A 65 -13.90 -18.40 11.72
C ASP A 65 -13.08 -18.36 10.41
N ILE A 66 -11.88 -18.93 10.49
CA ILE A 66 -10.91 -18.98 9.40
C ILE A 66 -11.39 -19.81 8.19
N ASN A 67 -12.45 -20.62 8.34
CA ASN A 67 -12.97 -21.47 7.28
C ASN A 67 -13.78 -20.69 6.23
N ILE A 68 -14.33 -19.52 6.60
CA ILE A 68 -15.05 -18.59 5.71
C ILE A 68 -14.19 -18.21 4.48
N TRP A 69 -12.91 -17.98 4.72
CA TRP A 69 -11.96 -17.52 3.71
C TRP A 69 -11.51 -18.67 2.80
N PRO A 70 -11.32 -18.46 1.49
CA PRO A 70 -10.82 -19.48 0.57
C PRO A 70 -9.30 -19.62 0.64
N GLN A 71 -8.79 -20.82 0.35
CA GLN A 71 -7.41 -20.99 -0.16
C GLN A 71 -7.40 -20.61 -1.64
N LEU A 72 -6.50 -19.71 -2.06
CA LEU A 72 -6.39 -19.25 -3.44
C LEU A 72 -5.28 -19.96 -4.20
N THR A 73 -5.51 -20.22 -5.49
CA THR A 73 -4.44 -20.57 -6.43
C THR A 73 -3.81 -19.28 -6.93
N ILE A 74 -2.59 -18.99 -6.49
CA ILE A 74 -1.85 -17.77 -6.84
C ILE A 74 -0.73 -18.13 -7.84
N PRO A 75 -0.66 -17.50 -9.01
CA PRO A 75 0.39 -17.77 -10.00
C PRO A 75 1.77 -17.31 -9.50
N HIS A 76 2.84 -17.89 -10.08
CA HIS A 76 4.25 -17.61 -9.74
C HIS A 76 4.66 -17.88 -8.28
N LYS A 77 3.76 -18.38 -7.43
CA LYS A 77 4.03 -18.75 -6.03
C LYS A 77 5.09 -19.85 -5.91
N ASN A 78 6.01 -19.71 -4.95
CA ASN A 78 7.04 -20.69 -4.61
C ASN A 78 7.92 -21.15 -5.81
N GLN A 79 8.29 -20.25 -6.73
CA GLN A 79 9.20 -20.55 -7.85
C GLN A 79 10.59 -20.94 -7.30
N PRO A 80 11.10 -22.18 -7.50
CA PRO A 80 12.26 -22.68 -6.74
C PRO A 80 13.57 -21.91 -6.95
N ASP A 81 13.75 -21.33 -8.14
CA ASP A 81 14.85 -20.44 -8.49
C ASP A 81 14.76 -19.08 -7.80
N VAL A 82 13.55 -18.52 -7.71
CA VAL A 82 13.26 -17.30 -6.93
C VAL A 82 13.48 -17.56 -5.44
N GLU A 83 12.90 -18.62 -4.88
CA GLU A 83 13.04 -18.94 -3.44
C GLU A 83 14.49 -19.22 -3.04
N LYS A 84 15.25 -19.94 -3.88
CA LYS A 84 16.68 -20.13 -3.65
C LYS A 84 17.41 -18.79 -3.63
N ARG A 85 17.13 -17.89 -4.57
CA ARG A 85 17.76 -16.57 -4.64
C ARG A 85 17.39 -15.68 -3.44
N VAL A 86 16.15 -15.76 -2.96
CA VAL A 86 15.70 -15.11 -1.72
C VAL A 86 16.53 -15.61 -0.53
N ALA A 87 16.68 -16.92 -0.37
CA ALA A 87 17.48 -17.52 0.70
C ALA A 87 18.97 -17.18 0.59
N ASP A 88 19.55 -17.26 -0.61
CA ASP A 88 20.95 -16.91 -0.91
C ASP A 88 21.27 -15.42 -0.64
N LEU A 89 20.27 -14.53 -0.63
CA LEU A 89 20.41 -13.13 -0.21
C LEU A 89 20.19 -12.98 1.29
N LEU A 90 19.06 -13.47 1.82
CA LEU A 90 18.65 -13.32 3.22
C LEU A 90 19.69 -13.88 4.22
N ALA A 91 20.40 -14.94 3.84
CA ALA A 91 21.47 -15.55 4.63
C ALA A 91 22.75 -14.69 4.73
N LYS A 92 22.91 -13.67 3.87
CA LYS A 92 24.04 -12.71 3.89
C LYS A 92 23.70 -11.42 4.63
N MET A 93 22.42 -11.13 4.83
CA MET A 93 21.97 -9.84 5.35
C MET A 93 22.12 -9.71 6.86
N THR A 94 22.64 -8.56 7.31
CA THR A 94 22.60 -8.15 8.72
C THR A 94 21.17 -7.80 9.15
N LEU A 95 20.93 -7.70 10.46
CA LEU A 95 19.63 -7.24 10.98
C LEU A 95 19.33 -5.80 10.52
N GLU A 96 20.34 -4.94 10.52
CA GLU A 96 20.29 -3.57 10.03
C GLU A 96 19.81 -3.51 8.58
N GLN A 97 20.47 -4.24 7.67
CA GLN A 97 20.07 -4.35 6.25
C GLN A 97 18.66 -4.94 6.08
N LYS A 98 18.29 -5.93 6.91
CA LYS A 98 16.94 -6.52 6.90
C LYS A 98 15.87 -5.49 7.28
N VAL A 99 16.06 -4.75 8.36
CA VAL A 99 15.12 -3.69 8.77
C VAL A 99 15.08 -2.56 7.75
N ALA A 100 16.21 -2.20 7.11
CA ALA A 100 16.20 -1.20 6.03
C ALA A 100 15.32 -1.60 4.83
N GLN A 101 15.24 -2.89 4.49
CA GLN A 101 14.32 -3.34 3.44
C GLN A 101 12.84 -3.12 3.83
N MET A 102 12.52 -3.11 5.12
CA MET A 102 11.17 -2.93 5.67
C MET A 102 10.76 -1.46 5.88
N ILE A 103 11.63 -0.49 5.62
CA ILE A 103 11.34 0.94 5.78
C ILE A 103 11.13 1.59 4.42
N GLN A 104 10.00 2.29 4.25
CA GLN A 104 9.68 3.09 3.08
C GLN A 104 9.51 4.58 3.47
N PRO A 105 10.54 5.42 3.27
CA PRO A 105 10.45 6.86 3.41
C PRO A 105 9.89 7.52 2.13
N GLU A 106 9.74 8.84 2.17
CA GLU A 106 9.20 9.67 1.08
C GLU A 106 10.28 10.58 0.47
N ILE A 107 10.14 10.94 -0.81
CA ILE A 107 11.13 11.76 -1.54
C ILE A 107 11.39 13.17 -0.95
N ARG A 108 10.56 13.67 -0.01
CA ARG A 108 10.81 14.92 0.73
C ARG A 108 11.51 14.72 2.07
N ASP A 109 11.58 13.49 2.59
CA ASP A 109 12.06 13.15 3.94
C ASP A 109 13.44 12.46 3.95
N ILE A 110 13.98 12.04 2.81
CA ILE A 110 15.33 11.44 2.66
C ILE A 110 16.16 12.08 1.56
N THR A 111 17.49 11.98 1.71
CA THR A 111 18.47 12.30 0.66
C THR A 111 18.95 11.06 -0.09
N VAL A 112 19.67 11.25 -1.20
CA VAL A 112 20.38 10.16 -1.91
C VAL A 112 21.48 9.58 -1.02
N GLU A 113 22.05 10.40 -0.13
CA GLU A 113 23.05 10.01 0.87
C GLU A 113 22.44 9.14 1.98
N ASP A 114 21.19 9.38 2.38
CA ASP A 114 20.46 8.47 3.27
C ASP A 114 20.18 7.13 2.57
N MET A 115 19.72 7.15 1.31
CA MET A 115 19.51 5.92 0.54
C MET A 115 20.78 5.07 0.47
N ARG A 116 21.94 5.68 0.17
CA ARG A 116 23.26 5.01 0.16
C ARG A 116 23.69 4.52 1.53
N LYS A 117 23.34 5.23 2.60
CA LYS A 117 23.77 4.90 3.96
C LYS A 117 22.99 3.73 4.57
N TYR A 118 21.70 3.60 4.24
CA TYR A 118 20.83 2.59 4.87
C TYR A 118 20.36 1.49 3.92
N GLY A 119 20.38 1.68 2.60
CA GLY A 119 19.92 0.66 1.64
C GLY A 119 18.41 0.41 1.72
N PHE A 120 17.57 1.46 1.70
CA PHE A 120 16.12 1.32 1.90
C PHE A 120 15.46 0.43 0.83
N GLY A 121 14.60 -0.49 1.28
CA GLY A 121 13.96 -1.46 0.40
C GLY A 121 13.06 -0.84 -0.65
N SER A 122 12.43 0.28 -0.33
CA SER A 122 11.66 1.09 -1.28
C SER A 122 11.59 2.53 -0.82
N TYR A 123 11.10 3.42 -1.66
CA TYR A 123 10.73 4.78 -1.31
C TYR A 123 9.50 5.21 -2.13
N LEU A 124 8.80 6.27 -1.71
CA LEU A 124 7.54 6.68 -2.33
C LEU A 124 7.51 8.18 -2.70
N ASN A 125 6.65 8.55 -3.64
CA ASN A 125 6.17 9.93 -3.78
C ASN A 125 4.68 10.01 -3.41
N GLY A 126 4.34 10.87 -2.44
CA GLY A 126 2.98 11.04 -1.96
C GLY A 126 2.12 11.86 -2.92
N GLY A 127 0.80 11.90 -2.68
CA GLY A 127 -0.13 12.69 -3.49
C GLY A 127 0.27 14.17 -3.56
N GLY A 128 0.67 14.64 -4.75
CA GLY A 128 1.18 16.01 -4.93
C GLY A 128 2.61 16.23 -4.40
N SER A 129 3.45 15.19 -4.42
CA SER A 129 4.88 15.23 -4.10
C SER A 129 5.67 14.91 -5.37
N TYR A 130 6.70 15.70 -5.66
CA TYR A 130 7.39 15.73 -6.94
C TYR A 130 8.91 15.82 -6.73
N PRO A 131 9.75 15.37 -7.68
CA PRO A 131 11.20 15.61 -7.67
C PRO A 131 11.54 17.08 -7.40
N ASN A 132 12.54 17.32 -6.56
CA ASN A 132 12.98 18.67 -6.15
C ASN A 132 11.87 19.56 -5.55
N GLN A 133 10.73 18.98 -5.14
CA GLN A 133 9.50 19.68 -4.76
C GLN A 133 8.85 20.53 -5.87
N ASP A 134 9.28 20.39 -7.13
CA ASP A 134 8.72 21.16 -8.26
C ASP A 134 7.50 20.46 -8.87
N LYS A 135 6.34 21.11 -8.79
CA LYS A 135 5.11 20.66 -9.45
C LYS A 135 5.22 20.61 -10.98
N HIS A 136 6.24 21.25 -11.56
CA HIS A 136 6.54 21.23 -12.99
C HIS A 136 7.66 20.26 -13.38
N ALA A 137 8.16 19.43 -12.45
CA ALA A 137 9.17 18.40 -12.69
C ALA A 137 8.86 17.57 -13.95
N THR A 138 9.77 17.64 -14.92
CA THR A 138 9.65 16.95 -16.21
C THR A 138 9.93 15.46 -16.03
N PRO A 139 9.51 14.58 -16.96
CA PRO A 139 9.87 13.16 -16.91
C PRO A 139 11.38 12.91 -16.76
N ALA A 140 12.24 13.81 -17.23
CA ALA A 140 13.69 13.72 -17.03
C ALA A 140 14.11 13.94 -15.56
N ASP A 141 13.44 14.82 -14.82
CA ASP A 141 13.68 15.07 -13.39
C ASP A 141 13.24 13.86 -12.53
N TRP A 142 12.14 13.21 -12.91
CA TRP A 142 11.72 11.94 -12.31
C TRP A 142 12.76 10.85 -12.56
N ILE A 143 13.18 10.65 -13.82
CA ILE A 143 14.21 9.65 -14.18
C ILE A 143 15.54 9.92 -13.47
N ALA A 144 15.94 11.19 -13.34
CA ALA A 144 17.18 11.56 -12.65
C ALA A 144 17.14 11.20 -11.15
N LEU A 145 16.01 11.44 -10.47
CA LEU A 145 15.82 11.02 -9.09
C LEU A 145 15.74 9.48 -8.97
N ALA A 146 15.06 8.82 -9.91
CA ALA A 146 14.97 7.35 -9.96
C ALA A 146 16.36 6.72 -10.09
N ASP A 147 17.17 7.18 -11.05
CA ASP A 147 18.52 6.64 -11.28
C ASP A 147 19.43 6.96 -10.08
N ALA A 148 19.39 8.17 -9.53
CA ALA A 148 20.19 8.53 -8.36
C ALA A 148 19.89 7.66 -7.12
N MET A 149 18.61 7.41 -6.83
CA MET A 149 18.20 6.51 -5.73
C MET A 149 18.55 5.05 -6.03
N PHE A 150 18.41 4.60 -7.29
CA PHE A 150 18.86 3.27 -7.70
C PHE A 150 20.37 3.10 -7.51
N GLN A 151 21.21 4.00 -8.05
CA GLN A 151 22.68 3.92 -7.91
C GLN A 151 23.08 3.91 -6.43
N ALA A 152 22.42 4.73 -5.58
CA ALA A 152 22.66 4.74 -4.15
C ALA A 152 22.30 3.40 -3.46
N SER A 153 21.23 2.72 -3.88
CA SER A 153 20.83 1.42 -3.31
C SER A 153 21.66 0.21 -3.76
N VAL A 154 22.51 0.37 -4.78
CA VAL A 154 23.43 -0.68 -5.26
C VAL A 154 24.91 -0.36 -4.97
N ASP A 155 25.16 0.74 -4.25
CA ASP A 155 26.47 1.23 -3.82
C ASP A 155 26.78 0.67 -2.42
N ASP A 156 27.29 -0.57 -2.38
CA ASP A 156 27.55 -1.35 -1.16
C ASP A 156 28.71 -0.81 -0.29
N SER A 157 29.22 0.38 -0.60
CA SER A 157 30.38 1.00 0.08
C SER A 157 30.09 1.50 1.50
N LEU A 158 28.83 1.67 1.90
CA LEU A 158 28.43 2.15 3.23
C LEU A 158 27.58 1.14 4.01
N ASP A 159 26.57 0.54 3.40
CA ASP A 159 25.66 -0.41 4.07
C ASP A 159 26.15 -1.86 4.01
N GLY A 160 27.05 -2.17 3.06
CA GLY A 160 27.63 -3.48 2.84
C GLY A 160 26.77 -4.46 2.02
N ILE A 161 25.76 -4.01 1.26
CA ILE A 161 25.01 -4.91 0.38
C ILE A 161 24.42 -4.25 -0.89
N ASN A 162 24.50 -4.97 -2.01
CA ASN A 162 23.89 -4.55 -3.27
C ASN A 162 22.46 -5.13 -3.41
N ILE A 163 21.44 -4.35 -3.03
CA ILE A 163 20.02 -4.68 -3.25
C ILE A 163 19.29 -3.46 -3.83
N PRO A 164 18.85 -3.49 -5.10
CA PRO A 164 18.19 -2.35 -5.74
C PRO A 164 16.91 -1.98 -4.99
N THR A 165 16.73 -0.69 -4.73
CA THR A 165 15.49 -0.12 -4.21
C THR A 165 14.39 -0.10 -5.29
N MET A 166 13.16 0.22 -4.91
CA MET A 166 12.02 0.36 -5.82
C MET A 166 11.17 1.58 -5.45
N TRP A 167 10.72 2.32 -6.46
CA TRP A 167 9.89 3.51 -6.27
C TRP A 167 8.41 3.15 -6.38
N GLY A 168 7.65 3.36 -5.30
CA GLY A 168 6.18 3.29 -5.27
C GLY A 168 5.50 4.64 -5.54
N THR A 169 4.42 4.65 -6.33
CA THR A 169 3.64 5.86 -6.63
C THR A 169 2.12 5.60 -6.60
N ASP A 170 1.36 6.65 -6.29
CA ASP A 170 -0.10 6.62 -6.34
C ASP A 170 -0.60 7.11 -7.72
N ALA A 171 -0.93 6.16 -8.60
CA ALA A 171 -1.40 6.37 -9.98
C ALA A 171 -2.83 5.85 -10.18
N VAL A 172 -3.76 6.33 -9.35
CA VAL A 172 -5.12 5.77 -9.17
C VAL A 172 -6.07 6.01 -10.35
N HIS A 173 -5.74 6.92 -11.26
CA HIS A 173 -6.56 7.20 -12.45
C HIS A 173 -5.70 7.59 -13.68
N GLY A 174 -4.60 6.86 -13.88
CA GLY A 174 -3.50 7.22 -14.78
C GLY A 174 -2.32 7.79 -13.97
N HIS A 175 -1.26 8.26 -14.64
CA HIS A 175 -0.08 8.82 -13.95
C HIS A 175 -0.33 10.25 -13.45
N ASN A 176 -1.26 10.41 -12.52
CA ASN A 176 -1.87 11.68 -12.12
C ASN A 176 -0.92 12.70 -11.46
N ASN A 177 0.31 12.31 -11.11
CA ASN A 177 1.34 13.22 -10.60
C ASN A 177 2.18 13.88 -11.71
N VAL A 178 2.08 13.45 -12.98
CA VAL A 178 2.89 13.96 -14.10
C VAL A 178 2.09 14.87 -15.02
N ILE A 179 2.63 16.07 -15.29
CA ILE A 179 2.01 17.01 -16.23
C ILE A 179 2.00 16.40 -17.65
N GLY A 180 0.82 16.34 -18.24
CA GLY A 180 0.60 15.84 -19.60
C GLY A 180 0.09 14.40 -19.67
N ALA A 181 0.09 13.65 -18.57
CA ALA A 181 -0.42 12.28 -18.52
C ALA A 181 -1.86 12.11 -19.04
N THR A 182 -2.23 10.87 -19.34
CA THR A 182 -3.63 10.48 -19.54
C THR A 182 -4.32 10.38 -18.18
N LEU A 183 -5.39 11.15 -18.00
CA LEU A 183 -6.27 11.05 -16.84
C LEU A 183 -7.54 10.31 -17.24
N PHE A 184 -7.84 9.24 -16.53
CA PHE A 184 -9.04 8.42 -16.69
C PHE A 184 -10.16 8.89 -15.73
N PRO A 185 -11.42 8.47 -15.96
CA PRO A 185 -12.46 8.60 -14.95
C PRO A 185 -12.03 7.95 -13.63
N HIS A 186 -12.46 8.53 -12.51
CA HIS A 186 -12.33 7.88 -11.20
C HIS A 186 -13.19 6.62 -11.11
N ASN A 187 -12.82 5.73 -10.19
CA ASN A 187 -13.27 4.35 -10.12
C ASN A 187 -14.80 4.16 -10.14
N ILE A 188 -15.57 5.00 -9.43
CA ILE A 188 -17.04 4.96 -9.46
C ILE A 188 -17.63 5.12 -10.88
N GLY A 189 -16.99 5.94 -11.72
CA GLY A 189 -17.38 6.08 -13.13
C GLY A 189 -16.95 4.89 -13.99
N LEU A 190 -15.78 4.31 -13.69
CA LEU A 190 -15.30 3.10 -14.35
C LEU A 190 -16.18 1.89 -14.03
N GLY A 191 -16.69 1.75 -12.80
CA GLY A 191 -17.62 0.70 -12.42
C GLY A 191 -18.94 0.77 -13.18
N ALA A 192 -19.47 1.98 -13.37
CA ALA A 192 -20.68 2.23 -14.16
C ALA A 192 -20.58 1.83 -15.65
N ALA A 193 -19.37 1.57 -16.16
CA ALA A 193 -19.17 1.05 -17.52
C ALA A 193 -19.36 -0.48 -17.64
N HIS A 194 -19.27 -1.24 -16.53
CA HIS A 194 -19.38 -2.71 -16.48
C HIS A 194 -18.54 -3.47 -17.54
N HIS A 195 -17.30 -3.05 -17.79
CA HIS A 195 -16.50 -3.49 -18.96
C HIS A 195 -15.05 -3.85 -18.56
N PRO A 196 -14.79 -5.07 -18.02
CA PRO A 196 -13.47 -5.45 -17.49
C PRO A 196 -12.31 -5.34 -18.49
N GLU A 197 -12.53 -5.66 -19.78
CA GLU A 197 -11.50 -5.58 -20.82
C GLU A 197 -11.03 -4.13 -21.07
N LEU A 198 -11.92 -3.14 -20.91
CA LEU A 198 -11.56 -1.73 -20.95
C LEU A 198 -10.72 -1.34 -19.72
N ILE A 199 -11.05 -1.88 -18.54
CA ILE A 199 -10.28 -1.65 -17.31
C ILE A 199 -8.86 -2.22 -17.43
N GLN A 200 -8.69 -3.41 -18.00
CA GLN A 200 -7.38 -4.01 -18.27
C GLN A 200 -6.54 -3.13 -19.23
N GLN A 201 -7.17 -2.54 -20.24
CA GLN A 201 -6.50 -1.59 -21.15
C GLN A 201 -6.09 -0.29 -20.43
N ILE A 202 -6.94 0.26 -19.54
CA ILE A 202 -6.62 1.44 -18.72
C ILE A 202 -5.41 1.16 -17.81
N ALA A 203 -5.37 -0.01 -17.19
CA ALA A 203 -4.26 -0.45 -16.35
C ALA A 203 -2.94 -0.59 -17.15
N ALA A 204 -2.98 -1.25 -18.33
CA ALA A 204 -1.81 -1.40 -19.20
C ALA A 204 -1.31 -0.07 -19.79
N ILE A 205 -2.19 0.92 -19.97
CA ILE A 205 -1.80 2.28 -20.32
C ILE A 205 -1.14 2.99 -19.13
N THR A 206 -1.70 2.83 -17.93
CA THR A 206 -1.17 3.43 -16.69
C THR A 206 0.24 2.92 -16.40
N ALA A 207 0.46 1.60 -16.47
CA ALA A 207 1.80 1.00 -16.35
C ALA A 207 2.81 1.65 -17.31
N LYS A 208 2.45 1.77 -18.60
CA LYS A 208 3.29 2.37 -19.64
C LYS A 208 3.63 3.83 -19.39
N GLU A 209 2.67 4.66 -18.98
CA GLU A 209 2.97 6.06 -18.65
C GLU A 209 3.81 6.19 -17.37
N VAL A 210 3.64 5.31 -16.38
CA VAL A 210 4.45 5.28 -15.14
C VAL A 210 5.91 4.93 -15.42
N MET A 211 6.20 3.89 -16.21
CA MET A 211 7.58 3.48 -16.53
C MET A 211 8.36 4.52 -17.35
N VAL A 212 7.70 5.43 -18.08
CA VAL A 212 8.37 6.55 -18.75
C VAL A 212 9.12 7.43 -17.74
N THR A 213 8.63 7.52 -16.50
CA THR A 213 9.30 8.24 -15.40
C THR A 213 10.29 7.40 -14.58
N GLY A 214 10.50 6.14 -14.93
CA GLY A 214 11.45 5.25 -14.23
C GLY A 214 10.92 4.64 -12.92
N ILE A 215 9.62 4.76 -12.64
CA ILE A 215 8.95 4.20 -11.45
C ILE A 215 8.60 2.72 -11.68
N ASP A 216 8.74 1.89 -10.64
CA ASP A 216 8.58 0.42 -10.71
C ASP A 216 7.24 -0.10 -10.15
N TRP A 217 6.58 0.66 -9.26
CA TRP A 217 5.49 0.16 -8.42
C TRP A 217 4.33 1.16 -8.32
N VAL A 218 3.10 0.68 -8.51
CA VAL A 218 1.86 1.46 -8.49
C VAL A 218 0.91 0.98 -7.39
N PHE A 219 0.42 1.92 -6.58
CA PHE A 219 -0.54 1.67 -5.51
C PHE A 219 -2.01 1.54 -6.01
N ALA A 220 -2.26 0.61 -6.94
CA ALA A 220 -3.59 0.30 -7.47
C ALA A 220 -3.73 -1.21 -7.78
N PRO A 221 -4.94 -1.79 -7.74
CA PRO A 221 -6.27 -1.16 -7.60
C PRO A 221 -6.70 -0.83 -6.16
N THR A 222 -7.46 0.27 -5.99
CA THR A 222 -8.36 0.44 -4.83
C THR A 222 -9.58 -0.47 -5.02
N VAL A 223 -9.84 -1.37 -4.06
CA VAL A 223 -10.92 -2.36 -4.12
C VAL A 223 -11.95 -2.20 -3.00
N ALA A 224 -12.10 -0.98 -2.49
CA ALA A 224 -13.13 -0.65 -1.53
C ALA A 224 -14.52 -0.93 -2.11
N VAL A 225 -15.24 -1.88 -1.48
CA VAL A 225 -16.66 -2.11 -1.74
C VAL A 225 -17.44 -1.18 -0.82
N VAL A 226 -17.88 -0.04 -1.37
CA VAL A 226 -18.42 1.07 -0.57
C VAL A 226 -19.88 0.82 -0.23
N ARG A 227 -20.24 0.99 1.05
CA ARG A 227 -21.59 0.71 1.57
C ARG A 227 -22.30 1.95 2.13
N ASP A 228 -21.62 3.09 2.22
CA ASP A 228 -22.18 4.38 2.62
C ASP A 228 -21.52 5.53 1.84
N ASP A 229 -22.28 6.15 0.92
CA ASP A 229 -21.78 7.20 0.01
C ASP A 229 -21.21 8.44 0.73
N ARG A 230 -21.51 8.61 2.02
CA ARG A 230 -20.97 9.71 2.85
C ARG A 230 -19.45 9.67 2.98
N TRP A 231 -18.81 8.53 2.73
CA TRP A 231 -17.36 8.38 2.85
C TRP A 231 -16.60 9.31 1.90
N GLY A 232 -15.56 9.96 2.41
CA GLY A 232 -14.76 10.92 1.64
C GLY A 232 -14.05 10.32 0.42
N ARG A 233 -13.93 8.99 0.36
CA ARG A 233 -13.26 8.22 -0.69
C ARG A 233 -14.21 7.36 -1.53
N THR A 234 -15.53 7.56 -1.45
CA THR A 234 -16.56 6.81 -2.22
C THR A 234 -16.24 6.71 -3.72
N TYR A 235 -15.66 7.75 -4.32
CA TYR A 235 -15.31 7.77 -5.74
C TYR A 235 -14.13 6.86 -6.12
N GLU A 236 -13.34 6.38 -5.15
CA GLU A 236 -12.25 5.41 -5.32
C GLU A 236 -12.73 3.95 -5.28
N GLY A 237 -13.97 3.68 -4.83
CA GLY A 237 -14.61 2.39 -5.01
C GLY A 237 -15.18 2.25 -6.42
N TYR A 238 -15.05 1.08 -7.05
CA TYR A 238 -15.69 0.83 -8.36
C TYR A 238 -17.20 0.65 -8.23
N SER A 239 -17.66 -0.03 -7.19
CA SER A 239 -19.09 -0.25 -6.95
C SER A 239 -19.37 -0.61 -5.49
N GLU A 240 -20.63 -0.50 -5.10
CA GLU A 240 -21.16 -1.16 -3.91
C GLU A 240 -21.31 -2.69 -4.12
N ASP A 241 -21.33 -3.16 -5.37
CA ASP A 241 -21.41 -4.58 -5.73
C ASP A 241 -20.01 -5.26 -5.70
N PRO A 242 -19.78 -6.24 -4.81
CA PRO A 242 -18.50 -6.94 -4.71
C PRO A 242 -18.16 -7.77 -5.95
N VAL A 243 -19.12 -8.17 -6.79
CA VAL A 243 -18.88 -8.94 -8.02
C VAL A 243 -18.16 -8.09 -9.07
N ILE A 244 -18.57 -6.82 -9.21
CA ILE A 244 -17.90 -5.85 -10.09
C ILE A 244 -16.47 -5.62 -9.59
N VAL A 245 -16.30 -5.29 -8.30
CA VAL A 245 -14.99 -5.01 -7.70
C VAL A 245 -14.02 -6.19 -7.83
N LYS A 246 -14.51 -7.43 -7.69
CA LYS A 246 -13.75 -8.67 -7.93
C LYS A 246 -13.24 -8.79 -9.37
N SER A 247 -14.14 -8.68 -10.35
CA SER A 247 -13.76 -8.77 -11.77
C SER A 247 -12.79 -7.68 -12.20
N TYR A 248 -13.00 -6.46 -11.71
CA TYR A 248 -12.14 -5.30 -12.00
C TYR A 248 -10.76 -5.43 -11.32
N SER A 249 -10.68 -5.94 -10.08
CA SER A 249 -9.40 -6.15 -9.41
C SER A 249 -8.51 -7.15 -10.18
N HIS A 250 -9.11 -8.22 -10.70
CA HIS A 250 -8.41 -9.17 -11.58
C HIS A 250 -7.88 -8.46 -12.84
N ALA A 251 -8.75 -7.75 -13.56
CA ALA A 251 -8.41 -7.05 -14.80
C ALA A 251 -7.31 -5.98 -14.62
N ILE A 252 -7.31 -5.24 -13.51
CA ILE A 252 -6.30 -4.21 -13.22
C ILE A 252 -4.96 -4.85 -12.90
N VAL A 253 -4.93 -5.95 -12.13
CA VAL A 253 -3.68 -6.63 -11.78
C VAL A 253 -3.03 -7.27 -13.01
N GLU A 254 -3.79 -7.93 -13.89
CA GLU A 254 -3.26 -8.39 -15.18
C GLU A 254 -2.82 -7.25 -16.09
N GLY A 255 -3.51 -6.11 -16.07
CA GLY A 255 -3.17 -4.95 -16.89
C GLY A 255 -1.93 -4.19 -16.40
N LEU A 256 -1.70 -4.12 -15.08
CA LEU A 256 -0.51 -3.51 -14.48
C LEU A 256 0.72 -4.41 -14.52
N GLN A 257 0.53 -5.71 -14.26
CA GLN A 257 1.64 -6.67 -14.06
C GLN A 257 1.88 -7.60 -15.26
N GLY A 258 0.96 -7.73 -16.21
CA GLY A 258 1.02 -8.72 -17.29
C GLY A 258 0.39 -10.06 -16.88
N GLY A 259 -0.62 -10.50 -17.63
CA GLY A 259 -1.45 -11.69 -17.31
C GLY A 259 -0.95 -13.05 -17.83
N ASN A 260 0.32 -13.20 -18.20
CA ASN A 260 0.88 -14.50 -18.62
C ASN A 260 2.39 -14.59 -18.36
N ASP A 261 2.92 -15.82 -18.22
CA ASP A 261 4.31 -16.14 -17.85
C ASP A 261 5.41 -15.41 -18.64
N LYS A 262 5.13 -14.98 -19.88
CA LYS A 262 6.12 -14.29 -20.75
C LYS A 262 6.09 -12.78 -20.63
N ASP A 263 5.03 -12.23 -20.06
CA ASP A 263 4.81 -10.79 -19.93
C ASP A 263 4.75 -10.34 -18.47
N PHE A 264 4.56 -11.28 -17.52
CA PHE A 264 4.56 -11.02 -16.08
C PHE A 264 5.80 -10.24 -15.63
N LEU A 265 5.58 -9.01 -15.19
CA LEU A 265 6.54 -8.00 -14.73
C LEU A 265 7.69 -7.72 -15.73
N SER A 266 7.41 -7.88 -17.03
CA SER A 266 8.33 -7.56 -18.13
C SER A 266 8.70 -6.06 -18.16
N ASP A 267 9.56 -5.66 -19.10
CA ASP A 267 9.87 -4.24 -19.35
C ASP A 267 8.67 -3.41 -19.90
N GLN A 268 7.46 -3.97 -19.89
CA GLN A 268 6.19 -3.31 -20.22
C GLN A 268 5.19 -3.23 -19.05
N HIS A 269 5.59 -3.65 -17.83
CA HIS A 269 4.70 -3.77 -16.66
C HIS A 269 5.33 -3.28 -15.35
N VAL A 270 4.48 -3.02 -14.35
CA VAL A 270 4.81 -2.49 -13.02
C VAL A 270 4.25 -3.39 -11.91
N ILE A 271 4.83 -3.30 -10.71
CA ILE A 271 4.32 -3.97 -9.51
C ILE A 271 2.96 -3.34 -9.11
N ALA A 272 1.95 -4.14 -8.78
CA ALA A 272 0.61 -3.67 -8.38
C ALA A 272 0.34 -3.83 -6.87
N THR A 273 -0.57 -3.01 -6.32
CA THR A 273 -1.04 -3.08 -4.93
C THR A 273 -2.57 -3.10 -4.83
N VAL A 274 -3.12 -4.22 -4.36
CA VAL A 274 -4.55 -4.27 -4.01
C VAL A 274 -4.73 -3.57 -2.65
N LYS A 275 -5.57 -2.52 -2.58
CA LYS A 275 -5.73 -1.67 -1.38
C LYS A 275 -7.20 -1.33 -1.04
N HIS A 276 -7.58 -1.11 0.22
CA HIS A 276 -6.81 -1.23 1.47
C HIS A 276 -7.43 -2.36 2.32
N PHE A 277 -6.62 -3.17 3.00
CA PHE A 277 -7.04 -4.47 3.56
C PHE A 277 -7.43 -4.38 5.05
N LEU A 278 -8.68 -4.63 5.46
CA LEU A 278 -9.88 -4.62 4.61
C LEU A 278 -11.13 -4.07 5.34
N GLY A 279 -12.14 -3.68 4.54
CA GLY A 279 -13.39 -3.12 5.03
C GLY A 279 -13.41 -1.59 5.12
N ASP A 280 -12.49 -0.91 4.43
CA ASP A 280 -12.42 0.55 4.33
C ASP A 280 -13.73 1.18 3.86
N GLY A 281 -14.35 0.64 2.81
CA GLY A 281 -15.65 1.09 2.29
C GLY A 281 -16.87 0.72 3.16
N GLY A 282 -16.68 0.11 4.34
CA GLY A 282 -17.75 -0.36 5.21
C GLY A 282 -17.71 0.20 6.64
N THR A 283 -17.09 1.36 6.84
CA THR A 283 -17.09 2.02 8.16
C THR A 283 -18.47 2.57 8.53
N GLU A 284 -18.80 2.55 9.82
CA GLU A 284 -20.04 3.10 10.34
C GLU A 284 -20.25 4.55 9.88
N ALA A 285 -21.44 4.83 9.36
CA ALA A 285 -21.84 6.14 8.80
C ALA A 285 -20.96 6.71 7.67
N GLY A 286 -20.03 5.93 7.11
CA GLY A 286 -19.03 6.39 6.15
C GLY A 286 -17.89 7.21 6.78
N ASP A 287 -17.66 7.11 8.09
CA ASP A 287 -16.56 7.85 8.74
C ASP A 287 -15.20 7.34 8.26
N ASP A 288 -14.38 8.24 7.70
CA ASP A 288 -13.06 7.90 7.16
C ASP A 288 -12.14 7.39 8.27
N GLN A 289 -11.48 6.25 8.02
CA GLN A 289 -10.60 5.56 8.98
C GLN A 289 -11.29 5.10 10.28
N GLY A 290 -12.63 5.10 10.29
CA GLY A 290 -13.49 4.67 11.38
C GLY A 290 -13.49 3.14 11.60
N ASP A 291 -14.55 2.65 12.24
CA ASP A 291 -14.72 1.22 12.56
C ASP A 291 -15.73 0.55 11.63
N ASN A 292 -15.42 -0.64 11.14
CA ASN A 292 -16.31 -1.49 10.36
C ASN A 292 -16.93 -2.56 11.28
N LEU A 293 -18.26 -2.66 11.30
CA LEU A 293 -19.02 -3.57 12.16
C LEU A 293 -19.63 -4.78 11.42
N ALA A 294 -19.20 -5.06 10.19
CA ALA A 294 -19.58 -6.27 9.46
C ALA A 294 -19.18 -7.53 10.24
N SER A 295 -20.03 -8.56 10.23
CA SER A 295 -19.62 -9.91 10.65
C SER A 295 -18.54 -10.44 9.71
N GLU A 296 -17.72 -11.39 10.16
CA GLU A 296 -16.63 -11.93 9.32
C GLU A 296 -17.12 -12.52 7.98
N GLN A 297 -18.30 -13.14 7.99
CA GLN A 297 -18.96 -13.61 6.77
C GLN A 297 -19.25 -12.46 5.79
N ALA A 298 -19.78 -11.33 6.29
CA ALA A 298 -20.01 -10.13 5.46
C ALA A 298 -18.71 -9.42 5.08
N LEU A 299 -17.69 -9.44 5.95
CA LEU A 299 -16.34 -8.94 5.64
C LEU A 299 -15.71 -9.72 4.47
N PHE A 300 -15.96 -11.03 4.39
CA PHE A 300 -15.58 -11.84 3.24
C PHE A 300 -16.49 -11.62 2.01
N ASP A 301 -17.80 -11.83 2.14
CA ASP A 301 -18.75 -11.82 1.01
C ASP A 301 -18.84 -10.46 0.31
N ILE A 302 -18.63 -9.37 1.07
CA ILE A 302 -18.62 -8.00 0.57
C ILE A 302 -17.16 -7.55 0.39
N HIS A 303 -16.47 -7.23 1.48
CA HIS A 303 -15.24 -6.43 1.42
C HIS A 303 -13.99 -7.18 0.92
N ALA A 304 -13.96 -8.52 0.98
CA ALA A 304 -12.80 -9.30 0.53
C ALA A 304 -12.80 -9.65 -0.96
N GLN A 305 -13.92 -9.51 -1.68
CA GLN A 305 -14.04 -10.07 -3.03
C GLN A 305 -13.09 -9.43 -4.05
N GLY A 306 -12.71 -8.16 -3.86
CA GLY A 306 -11.61 -7.54 -4.60
C GLY A 306 -10.29 -8.31 -4.46
N TYR A 307 -9.90 -8.66 -3.24
CA TYR A 307 -8.70 -9.46 -2.96
C TYR A 307 -8.78 -10.87 -3.55
N VAL A 308 -9.95 -11.49 -3.54
CA VAL A 308 -10.15 -12.79 -4.23
C VAL A 308 -9.85 -12.68 -5.73
N GLY A 309 -10.20 -11.56 -6.37
CA GLY A 309 -9.83 -11.27 -7.76
C GLY A 309 -8.33 -10.99 -7.91
N GLY A 310 -7.83 -9.90 -7.31
CA GLY A 310 -6.46 -9.42 -7.51
C GLY A 310 -5.37 -10.40 -7.06
N LEU A 311 -5.59 -11.18 -6.00
CA LEU A 311 -4.61 -12.21 -5.57
C LEU A 311 -4.61 -13.44 -6.49
N THR A 312 -5.76 -13.80 -7.08
CA THR A 312 -5.82 -14.86 -8.10
C THR A 312 -5.13 -14.43 -9.40
N ALA A 313 -5.19 -13.13 -9.74
CA ALA A 313 -4.39 -12.50 -10.80
C ALA A 313 -2.89 -12.31 -10.44
N GLY A 314 -2.45 -12.75 -9.25
CA GLY A 314 -1.04 -12.73 -8.87
C GLY A 314 -0.50 -11.37 -8.40
N ALA A 315 -1.34 -10.49 -7.83
CA ALA A 315 -0.88 -9.21 -7.28
C ALA A 315 0.28 -9.38 -6.31
N GLN A 316 1.35 -8.63 -6.51
CA GLN A 316 2.58 -8.79 -5.71
C GLN A 316 2.57 -8.05 -4.37
N THR A 317 1.67 -7.09 -4.15
CA THR A 317 1.59 -6.35 -2.88
C THR A 317 0.14 -6.10 -2.45
N VAL A 318 -0.06 -5.99 -1.13
CA VAL A 318 -1.33 -5.61 -0.50
C VAL A 318 -1.06 -4.46 0.47
N MET A 319 -1.91 -3.44 0.50
CA MET A 319 -1.82 -2.35 1.47
C MET A 319 -2.76 -2.61 2.65
N ALA A 320 -2.27 -2.53 3.88
CA ALA A 320 -3.11 -2.61 5.08
C ALA A 320 -4.00 -1.37 5.21
N SER A 321 -5.23 -1.51 5.72
CA SER A 321 -6.17 -0.39 5.84
C SER A 321 -6.02 0.41 7.14
N PHE A 322 -6.33 1.70 7.09
CA PHE A 322 -6.51 2.54 8.28
C PHE A 322 -7.73 2.14 9.14
N ASN A 323 -8.78 1.52 8.58
CA ASN A 323 -9.99 1.26 9.36
C ASN A 323 -9.75 0.26 10.49
N SER A 324 -10.57 0.35 11.53
CA SER A 324 -10.75 -0.73 12.50
C SER A 324 -11.77 -1.75 11.98
N TRP A 325 -11.66 -2.99 12.44
CA TRP A 325 -12.73 -3.97 12.39
C TRP A 325 -13.06 -4.39 13.83
N HIS A 326 -14.31 -4.16 14.26
CA HIS A 326 -14.74 -4.31 15.65
C HIS A 326 -13.77 -3.65 16.66
N GLY A 327 -13.36 -2.41 16.39
CA GLY A 327 -12.47 -1.59 17.20
C GLY A 327 -10.98 -1.82 16.94
N ALA A 328 -10.57 -3.03 16.55
CA ALA A 328 -9.17 -3.37 16.32
C ALA A 328 -8.65 -2.81 14.98
N LYS A 329 -7.63 -1.94 15.01
CA LYS A 329 -7.01 -1.34 13.81
C LYS A 329 -6.36 -2.39 12.92
N ASN A 330 -6.72 -2.43 11.63
CA ASN A 330 -6.26 -3.46 10.70
C ASN A 330 -4.73 -3.53 10.54
N HIS A 331 -4.03 -2.39 10.59
CA HIS A 331 -2.56 -2.33 10.60
C HIS A 331 -1.88 -3.13 11.74
N GLY A 332 -2.60 -3.44 12.83
CA GLY A 332 -2.12 -4.20 13.97
C GLY A 332 -2.88 -5.51 14.20
N ASN A 333 -3.65 -5.99 13.22
CA ASN A 333 -4.52 -7.16 13.37
C ASN A 333 -3.83 -8.44 12.86
N PRO A 334 -3.29 -9.32 13.74
CA PRO A 334 -2.57 -10.53 13.32
C PRO A 334 -3.47 -11.51 12.57
N TYR A 335 -4.73 -11.62 12.99
CA TYR A 335 -5.68 -12.53 12.38
C TYR A 335 -5.95 -12.16 10.93
N LEU A 336 -6.14 -10.86 10.62
CA LEU A 336 -6.36 -10.41 9.25
C LEU A 336 -5.06 -10.45 8.41
N LEU A 337 -3.96 -9.86 8.90
CA LEU A 337 -2.75 -9.69 8.08
C LEU A 337 -1.90 -10.96 7.95
N THR A 338 -1.97 -11.89 8.90
CA THR A 338 -1.22 -13.16 8.86
C THR A 338 -2.14 -14.36 8.64
N ASP A 339 -3.08 -14.63 9.55
CA ASP A 339 -3.85 -15.89 9.50
C ASP A 339 -4.76 -15.95 8.26
N VAL A 340 -5.53 -14.89 8.00
CA VAL A 340 -6.38 -14.76 6.81
C VAL A 340 -5.53 -14.53 5.56
N LEU A 341 -4.82 -13.40 5.46
CA LEU A 341 -4.19 -13.00 4.20
C LEU A 341 -3.03 -13.92 3.78
N LYS A 342 -2.01 -14.08 4.63
CA LYS A 342 -0.79 -14.82 4.29
C LYS A 342 -0.98 -16.33 4.35
N THR A 343 -1.66 -16.84 5.38
CA THR A 343 -1.75 -18.29 5.64
C THR A 343 -2.96 -18.93 4.95
N ARG A 344 -4.17 -18.39 5.15
CA ARG A 344 -5.42 -19.01 4.67
C ARG A 344 -5.77 -18.67 3.22
N MET A 345 -5.63 -17.42 2.80
CA MET A 345 -5.72 -17.01 1.39
C MET A 345 -4.41 -17.31 0.64
N GLY A 346 -3.32 -17.56 1.37
CA GLY A 346 -2.06 -18.04 0.82
C GLY A 346 -1.20 -16.96 0.17
N PHE A 347 -1.42 -15.68 0.47
CA PHE A 347 -0.71 -14.55 -0.15
C PHE A 347 0.82 -14.67 -0.03
N ASP A 348 1.49 -14.60 -1.19
CA ASP A 348 2.94 -14.80 -1.34
C ASP A 348 3.68 -13.54 -1.87
N GLY A 349 3.01 -12.39 -1.76
CA GLY A 349 3.64 -11.08 -1.87
C GLY A 349 3.95 -10.49 -0.49
N PHE A 350 4.20 -9.18 -0.44
CA PHE A 350 4.43 -8.43 0.81
C PHE A 350 3.29 -7.45 1.14
N VAL A 351 3.10 -7.18 2.44
CA VAL A 351 2.10 -6.25 2.97
C VAL A 351 2.76 -4.89 3.28
N VAL A 352 2.33 -3.84 2.59
CA VAL A 352 2.75 -2.45 2.86
C VAL A 352 1.74 -1.74 3.76
N GLY A 353 2.21 -0.77 4.55
CA GLY A 353 1.32 0.14 5.30
C GLY A 353 0.70 1.20 4.40
N ASP A 354 -0.40 1.79 4.86
CA ASP A 354 -0.87 3.10 4.39
C ASP A 354 -0.15 4.22 5.17
N TRP A 355 -0.34 5.48 4.78
CA TRP A 355 0.42 6.66 5.21
C TRP A 355 0.53 6.83 6.74
N ASN A 356 1.64 6.37 7.33
CA ASN A 356 1.84 6.27 8.79
C ASN A 356 0.76 5.46 9.54
N GLY A 357 0.05 4.54 8.87
CA GLY A 357 -1.08 3.80 9.46
C GLY A 357 -0.72 2.91 10.65
N HIS A 358 0.54 2.49 10.76
CA HIS A 358 1.08 1.82 11.95
C HIS A 358 1.01 2.70 13.21
N GLY A 359 1.14 4.01 13.07
CA GLY A 359 1.04 4.96 14.18
C GLY A 359 -0.35 5.08 14.80
N GLN A 360 -1.38 4.48 14.19
CA GLN A 360 -2.74 4.41 14.74
C GLN A 360 -3.01 3.15 15.57
N VAL A 361 -2.10 2.17 15.57
CA VAL A 361 -2.26 0.91 16.33
C VAL A 361 -2.08 1.17 17.83
N GLU A 362 -2.83 0.45 18.67
CA GLU A 362 -2.78 0.66 20.13
C GLU A 362 -1.38 0.37 20.69
N GLY A 363 -0.84 1.34 21.43
CA GLY A 363 0.52 1.29 21.97
C GLY A 363 1.63 1.54 20.93
N CYS A 364 1.31 2.03 19.73
CA CYS A 364 2.28 2.43 18.71
C CYS A 364 2.42 3.95 18.58
N SER A 365 3.45 4.36 17.82
CA SER A 365 3.58 5.69 17.23
C SER A 365 4.19 5.57 15.84
N ASN A 366 4.26 6.67 15.07
CA ASN A 366 4.94 6.71 13.78
C ASN A 366 6.43 6.27 13.89
N GLU A 367 7.03 6.43 15.07
CA GLU A 367 8.44 6.16 15.38
C GLU A 367 8.67 4.76 16.00
N SER A 368 7.63 4.00 16.33
CA SER A 368 7.74 2.68 16.97
C SER A 368 6.44 1.90 16.90
N CYS A 369 6.42 0.75 16.21
CA CYS A 369 5.26 -0.14 16.21
C CYS A 369 5.60 -1.64 16.01
N PRO A 370 6.17 -2.33 17.03
CA PRO A 370 6.42 -3.77 16.94
C PRO A 370 5.13 -4.59 16.75
N GLN A 371 3.98 -4.07 17.21
CA GLN A 371 2.66 -4.67 17.02
C GLN A 371 2.33 -4.89 15.53
N ALA A 372 2.58 -3.90 14.67
CA ALA A 372 2.29 -4.01 13.23
C ALA A 372 3.20 -5.04 12.55
N VAL A 373 4.49 -5.06 12.88
CA VAL A 373 5.43 -6.08 12.39
C VAL A 373 5.00 -7.47 12.83
N ASN A 374 4.64 -7.66 14.09
CA ASN A 374 4.18 -8.95 14.61
C ASN A 374 2.80 -9.36 14.06
N ALA A 375 1.94 -8.40 13.68
CA ALA A 375 0.65 -8.68 13.04
C ALA A 375 0.79 -9.22 11.61
N GLY A 376 1.85 -8.83 10.89
CA GLY A 376 2.10 -9.32 9.53
C GLY A 376 2.53 -8.26 8.52
N LEU A 377 2.66 -6.99 8.93
CA LEU A 377 3.18 -5.92 8.09
C LEU A 377 4.62 -6.23 7.65
N ASP A 378 4.95 -5.96 6.40
CA ASP A 378 6.28 -6.22 5.83
C ASP A 378 7.04 -4.93 5.52
N VAL A 379 6.34 -3.89 5.05
CA VAL A 379 6.92 -2.58 4.75
C VAL A 379 6.15 -1.47 5.46
N PHE A 380 6.84 -0.71 6.31
CA PHE A 380 6.32 0.51 6.92
C PHE A 380 6.34 1.67 5.92
N MET A 381 5.16 2.19 5.58
CA MET A 381 5.02 3.48 4.90
C MET A 381 5.16 4.59 5.95
N VAL A 382 6.36 5.20 6.04
CA VAL A 382 6.72 6.21 7.05
C VAL A 382 7.19 7.54 6.42
N PRO A 383 6.27 8.27 5.75
CA PRO A 383 6.54 9.53 5.05
C PRO A 383 6.58 10.74 6.02
N THR A 384 7.53 10.70 6.93
CA THR A 384 8.02 11.84 7.74
C THR A 384 9.44 11.53 8.21
N ALA A 385 10.14 12.49 8.81
CA ALA A 385 11.39 12.27 9.58
C ALA A 385 11.31 11.15 10.66
N ALA A 386 10.13 10.62 11.00
CA ALA A 386 9.96 9.44 11.85
C ALA A 386 10.56 8.15 11.25
N TRP A 387 10.91 8.10 9.96
CA TRP A 387 11.54 6.93 9.33
C TRP A 387 12.79 6.47 10.08
N LYS A 388 13.56 7.43 10.61
CA LYS A 388 14.83 7.17 11.27
C LYS A 388 14.67 6.56 12.67
N PRO A 389 13.92 7.17 13.62
CA PRO A 389 13.66 6.52 14.89
C PRO A 389 12.87 5.22 14.71
N LEU A 390 12.00 5.08 13.69
CA LEU A 390 11.34 3.80 13.40
C LEU A 390 12.32 2.69 13.00
N TYR A 391 13.30 2.99 12.14
CA TYR A 391 14.41 2.09 11.82
C TYR A 391 15.23 1.70 13.07
N GLU A 392 15.68 2.69 13.84
CA GLU A 392 16.51 2.48 15.04
C GLU A 392 15.75 1.71 16.14
N ASN A 393 14.47 2.02 16.38
CA ASN A 393 13.61 1.33 17.34
C ASN A 393 13.25 -0.09 16.90
N THR A 394 13.00 -0.33 15.61
CA THR A 394 12.70 -1.69 15.11
C THR A 394 13.89 -2.62 15.30
N ILE A 395 15.12 -2.14 15.04
CA ILE A 395 16.36 -2.88 15.33
C ILE A 395 16.49 -3.17 16.83
N ALA A 396 16.21 -2.19 17.70
CA ALA A 396 16.23 -2.38 19.15
C ALA A 396 15.18 -3.38 19.64
N GLN A 397 13.99 -3.40 19.01
CA GLN A 397 12.87 -4.30 19.32
C GLN A 397 13.14 -5.74 18.88
N VAL A 398 13.88 -5.97 17.80
CA VAL A 398 14.37 -7.31 17.44
C VAL A 398 15.47 -7.75 18.42
N LYS A 399 16.42 -6.87 18.77
CA LYS A 399 17.51 -7.16 19.71
C LYS A 399 17.02 -7.42 21.15
N SER A 400 15.84 -6.93 21.53
CA SER A 400 15.19 -7.22 22.82
C SER A 400 14.20 -8.40 22.77
N GLY A 401 13.95 -8.98 21.59
CA GLY A 401 13.01 -10.08 21.40
C GLY A 401 11.52 -9.68 21.35
N LEU A 402 11.19 -8.38 21.33
CA LEU A 402 9.83 -7.89 21.10
C LEU A 402 9.34 -8.16 19.68
N ILE A 403 10.25 -8.30 18.72
CA ILE A 403 10.00 -8.80 17.36
C ILE A 403 10.94 -10.00 17.15
N SER A 404 10.45 -11.10 16.60
CA SER A 404 11.31 -12.27 16.33
C SER A 404 12.12 -12.09 15.05
N GLN A 405 13.35 -12.61 15.01
CA GLN A 405 14.15 -12.64 13.79
C GLN A 405 13.40 -13.35 12.65
N ALA A 406 12.62 -14.39 12.96
CA ALA A 406 11.79 -15.10 11.98
C ALA A 406 10.70 -14.22 11.33
N ARG A 407 10.14 -13.24 12.07
CA ARG A 407 9.15 -12.31 11.51
C ARG A 407 9.80 -11.30 10.55
N ILE A 408 10.99 -10.80 10.91
CA ILE A 408 11.83 -9.99 10.02
C ILE A 408 12.21 -10.79 8.77
N ASP A 409 12.57 -12.06 8.94
CA ASP A 409 13.00 -12.94 7.85
C ASP A 409 11.85 -13.27 6.87
N ASP A 410 10.61 -13.48 7.35
CA ASP A 410 9.41 -13.58 6.46
C ASP A 410 9.16 -12.26 5.71
N ALA A 411 9.21 -11.11 6.39
CA ALA A 411 9.00 -9.80 5.76
C ALA A 411 10.00 -9.54 4.63
N VAL A 412 11.29 -9.68 4.92
CA VAL A 412 12.35 -9.46 3.94
C VAL A 412 12.32 -10.51 2.84
N SER A 413 11.98 -11.77 3.13
CA SER A 413 11.80 -12.80 2.09
C SER A 413 10.75 -12.39 1.07
N ARG A 414 9.60 -11.87 1.51
CA ARG A 414 8.52 -11.40 0.63
C ARG A 414 8.92 -10.20 -0.20
N ILE A 415 9.62 -9.23 0.40
CA ILE A 415 10.13 -8.04 -0.30
C ILE A 415 11.12 -8.47 -1.39
N LEU A 416 12.11 -9.30 -1.05
CA LEU A 416 13.08 -9.82 -2.02
C LEU A 416 12.42 -10.65 -3.13
N ARG A 417 11.44 -11.49 -2.80
CA ARG A 417 10.68 -12.30 -3.77
C ARG A 417 10.00 -11.43 -4.83
N VAL A 418 9.35 -10.33 -4.43
CA VAL A 418 8.74 -9.37 -5.35
C VAL A 418 9.79 -8.66 -6.20
N LYS A 419 10.91 -8.21 -5.61
CA LYS A 419 12.02 -7.57 -6.36
C LYS A 419 12.65 -8.50 -7.40
N ILE A 420 12.79 -9.78 -7.08
CA ILE A 420 13.35 -10.80 -7.98
C ILE A 420 12.36 -11.12 -9.11
N ARG A 421 11.07 -11.34 -8.80
CA ARG A 421 10.01 -11.51 -9.82
C ARG A 421 9.90 -10.31 -10.75
N ALA A 422 10.05 -9.10 -10.21
CA ALA A 422 10.06 -7.86 -11.00
C ALA A 422 11.37 -7.62 -11.78
N GLY A 423 12.36 -8.51 -11.65
CA GLY A 423 13.64 -8.45 -12.34
C GLY A 423 14.53 -7.26 -11.95
N LEU A 424 14.34 -6.64 -10.78
CA LEU A 424 15.00 -5.37 -10.45
C LEU A 424 16.53 -5.48 -10.31
N PHE A 425 17.05 -6.67 -10.08
CA PHE A 425 18.49 -6.96 -10.06
C PHE A 425 19.08 -7.14 -11.47
N GLU A 426 18.25 -7.44 -12.47
CA GLU A 426 18.64 -7.70 -13.87
C GLU A 426 18.35 -6.50 -14.77
N LYS A 427 17.29 -5.74 -14.46
CA LYS A 427 16.88 -4.55 -15.20
C LYS A 427 17.99 -3.49 -15.13
N PRO A 428 18.25 -2.78 -16.24
CA PRO A 428 19.20 -1.67 -16.23
C PRO A 428 18.70 -0.55 -15.31
N SER A 429 19.61 0.34 -14.91
CA SER A 429 19.28 1.49 -14.07
C SER A 429 18.16 2.35 -14.70
N PRO A 430 17.30 3.03 -13.91
CA PRO A 430 16.11 3.73 -14.41
C PRO A 430 16.31 4.61 -15.64
N ALA A 431 17.45 5.32 -15.78
CA ALA A 431 17.75 6.15 -16.95
C ALA A 431 18.03 5.36 -18.25
N LYS A 432 18.07 4.03 -18.19
CA LYS A 432 18.41 3.11 -19.30
C LYS A 432 17.34 2.05 -19.55
N ARG A 433 16.21 2.06 -18.84
CA ARG A 433 15.12 1.09 -19.01
C ARG A 433 14.35 1.33 -20.33
N PRO A 434 13.79 0.29 -21.00
CA PRO A 434 13.29 0.42 -22.37
C PRO A 434 12.14 1.41 -22.63
N LEU A 435 11.44 1.88 -21.60
CA LEU A 435 10.40 2.92 -21.73
C LEU A 435 10.79 4.28 -21.15
N SER A 436 11.83 4.36 -20.32
CA SER A 436 12.15 5.59 -19.61
C SER A 436 12.61 6.69 -20.57
N GLY A 437 12.07 7.89 -20.39
CA GLY A 437 12.33 9.04 -21.27
C GLY A 437 11.52 9.09 -22.56
N LYS A 438 10.70 8.07 -22.87
CA LYS A 438 9.76 8.07 -24.01
C LYS A 438 8.55 8.96 -23.77
N THR A 439 8.81 10.26 -23.71
CA THR A 439 7.80 11.29 -23.42
C THR A 439 6.69 11.36 -24.48
N GLU A 440 6.90 10.81 -25.67
CA GLU A 440 5.87 10.63 -26.70
C GLU A 440 4.73 9.69 -26.28
N LEU A 441 4.94 8.84 -25.26
CA LEU A 441 3.91 7.94 -24.71
C LEU A 441 3.04 8.62 -23.64
N ILE A 442 3.54 9.67 -22.98
CA ILE A 442 2.82 10.42 -21.93
C ILE A 442 1.65 11.15 -22.58
N GLY A 443 0.43 10.68 -22.34
CA GLY A 443 -0.74 11.31 -22.89
C GLY A 443 -0.87 11.19 -24.42
N GLN A 444 -0.35 10.11 -25.02
CA GLN A 444 -0.47 9.90 -26.46
C GLN A 444 -1.94 9.77 -26.91
N ALA A 445 -2.21 10.06 -28.19
CA ALA A 445 -3.57 10.12 -28.72
C ALA A 445 -4.38 8.84 -28.49
N SER A 446 -3.77 7.67 -28.68
CA SER A 446 -4.38 6.35 -28.44
C SER A 446 -4.77 6.14 -26.98
N HIS A 447 -3.92 6.53 -26.03
CA HIS A 447 -4.24 6.49 -24.59
C HIS A 447 -5.45 7.39 -24.27
N ARG A 448 -5.46 8.61 -24.84
CA ARG A 448 -6.57 9.55 -24.66
C ARG A 448 -7.86 9.11 -25.34
N ASP A 449 -7.81 8.36 -26.43
CA ASP A 449 -9.00 7.79 -27.06
C ASP A 449 -9.63 6.65 -26.21
N VAL A 450 -8.82 5.86 -25.51
CA VAL A 450 -9.29 4.90 -24.48
C VAL A 450 -9.85 5.64 -23.26
N ALA A 451 -9.20 6.68 -22.76
CA ALA A 451 -9.76 7.52 -21.70
C ALA A 451 -11.09 8.17 -22.11
N ARG A 452 -11.18 8.63 -23.37
CA ARG A 452 -12.40 9.16 -23.97
C ARG A 452 -13.46 8.08 -24.20
N GLN A 453 -13.08 6.80 -24.29
CA GLN A 453 -14.01 5.68 -24.31
C GLN A 453 -14.59 5.44 -22.91
N ALA A 454 -13.74 5.35 -21.89
CA ALA A 454 -14.16 5.26 -20.50
C ALA A 454 -15.12 6.41 -20.12
N VAL A 455 -14.82 7.65 -20.52
CA VAL A 455 -15.69 8.84 -20.33
C VAL A 455 -17.03 8.75 -21.07
N ARG A 456 -17.18 7.93 -22.11
CA ARG A 456 -18.48 7.68 -22.77
C ARG A 456 -19.28 6.59 -22.06
N GLU A 457 -18.61 5.53 -21.65
CA GLU A 457 -19.22 4.34 -21.07
C GLU A 457 -19.57 4.54 -19.58
N SER A 458 -18.91 5.47 -18.88
CA SER A 458 -19.24 5.89 -17.51
C SER A 458 -20.50 6.76 -17.36
N LEU A 459 -21.26 7.04 -18.44
CA LEU A 459 -22.35 8.03 -18.43
C LEU A 459 -23.72 7.41 -18.15
N VAL A 460 -24.12 7.42 -16.88
CA VAL A 460 -25.47 6.98 -16.47
C VAL A 460 -26.54 8.02 -16.82
N LEU A 461 -27.41 7.71 -17.79
CA LEU A 461 -28.52 8.57 -18.21
C LEU A 461 -29.72 8.49 -17.23
N LEU A 462 -29.61 9.19 -16.10
CA LEU A 462 -30.63 9.18 -15.03
C LEU A 462 -32.04 9.61 -15.47
N LYS A 463 -32.16 10.45 -16.50
CA LYS A 463 -33.45 10.92 -17.02
C LYS A 463 -33.37 11.36 -18.48
N THR A 464 -34.34 10.96 -19.28
CA THR A 464 -34.60 11.53 -20.61
C THR A 464 -36.04 12.03 -20.70
N ILE A 465 -36.30 12.98 -21.61
CA ILE A 465 -37.63 13.47 -21.96
C ILE A 465 -37.71 13.43 -23.49
N SER A 466 -38.67 12.67 -24.02
CA SER A 466 -38.63 12.05 -25.37
C SER A 466 -38.71 12.99 -26.59
N ILE A 467 -38.46 14.29 -26.42
CA ILE A 467 -38.63 15.31 -27.46
C ILE A 467 -37.30 15.69 -28.15
N TYR A 468 -36.14 15.60 -27.46
CA TYR A 468 -34.88 16.17 -27.96
C TYR A 468 -33.93 15.23 -28.72
N CYS A 469 -34.07 13.91 -28.60
CA CYS A 469 -33.16 12.95 -29.26
C CYS A 469 -33.50 12.70 -30.75
N ARG A 470 -33.52 13.76 -31.55
CA ARG A 470 -33.30 13.66 -33.01
C ARG A 470 -32.15 14.59 -33.41
N TYR A 471 -30.96 14.31 -32.86
CA TYR A 471 -29.71 15.01 -33.11
C TYR A 471 -29.38 15.03 -34.62
N ARG A 472 -29.79 16.10 -35.32
CA ARG A 472 -29.39 16.38 -36.70
C ARG A 472 -28.17 17.31 -36.64
N PRO A 473 -26.95 16.87 -37.05
CA PRO A 473 -25.70 17.63 -36.89
C PRO A 473 -25.55 18.84 -37.83
N ARG A 474 -26.67 19.44 -38.25
CA ARG A 474 -26.75 20.65 -39.11
C ARG A 474 -27.72 21.71 -38.61
N LEU A 475 -28.45 21.47 -37.52
CA LEU A 475 -29.26 22.52 -36.90
C LEU A 475 -28.40 23.36 -35.95
N ARG A 476 -28.31 24.67 -36.21
CA ARG A 476 -27.76 25.65 -35.27
C ARG A 476 -28.74 25.89 -34.12
N CYS A 477 -28.88 24.93 -33.22
CA CYS A 477 -29.38 25.23 -31.88
C CYS A 477 -28.36 26.16 -31.21
N SER A 478 -28.79 27.35 -30.79
CA SER A 478 -27.97 28.23 -29.96
C SER A 478 -27.79 27.59 -28.58
N LEU A 479 -26.65 26.95 -28.36
CA LEU A 479 -26.24 26.41 -27.06
C LEU A 479 -26.03 27.58 -26.09
N GLN A 480 -27.09 27.91 -25.35
CA GLN A 480 -27.09 28.96 -24.33
C GLN A 480 -26.32 28.47 -23.10
N ALA A 481 -25.02 28.73 -23.08
CA ALA A 481 -24.09 28.08 -22.17
C ALA A 481 -24.16 28.60 -20.72
N MET A 482 -24.70 27.76 -19.83
CA MET A 482 -24.54 27.79 -18.37
C MET A 482 -24.60 26.33 -17.87
N PRO A 483 -24.02 25.95 -16.71
CA PRO A 483 -23.36 26.76 -15.68
C PRO A 483 -21.84 26.38 -15.55
N PRO A 484 -21.08 26.66 -14.47
CA PRO A 484 -19.61 26.80 -14.52
C PRO A 484 -18.80 25.49 -14.61
N ILE A 485 -19.42 24.32 -14.74
CA ILE A 485 -18.71 23.04 -14.92
C ILE A 485 -18.12 22.94 -16.34
N ILE A 486 -18.79 23.54 -17.33
CA ILE A 486 -18.51 23.39 -18.77
C ILE A 486 -17.09 23.85 -19.18
N LEU A 487 -16.45 24.71 -18.38
CA LEU A 487 -15.13 25.30 -18.67
C LEU A 487 -14.07 25.03 -17.59
N ALA A 488 -14.35 24.15 -16.61
CA ALA A 488 -13.49 23.94 -15.45
C ALA A 488 -12.97 22.50 -15.38
N SER A 489 -11.84 22.21 -16.06
CA SER A 489 -11.15 20.90 -16.04
C SER A 489 -11.00 20.33 -14.63
N ASN A 490 -10.56 21.13 -13.67
CA ASN A 490 -10.37 20.72 -12.27
C ASN A 490 -11.68 20.24 -11.58
N ARG A 491 -12.86 20.62 -12.09
CA ARG A 491 -14.16 20.12 -11.59
C ARG A 491 -14.62 18.83 -12.27
N VAL A 492 -14.01 18.46 -13.40
CA VAL A 492 -14.26 17.21 -14.14
C VAL A 492 -13.29 16.11 -13.70
N VAL A 493 -12.07 16.48 -13.29
CA VAL A 493 -11.02 15.54 -12.84
C VAL A 493 -11.16 15.13 -11.37
N GLY A 494 -11.62 16.02 -10.48
CA GLY A 494 -11.77 15.72 -9.05
C GLY A 494 -10.53 16.07 -8.21
N LEU A 495 -10.39 15.42 -7.04
CA LEU A 495 -9.21 15.52 -6.17
C LEU A 495 -8.09 14.57 -6.63
N LEU A 496 -7.01 14.49 -5.84
CA LEU A 496 -5.74 13.79 -6.10
C LEU A 496 -4.82 14.45 -7.14
N LEU A 497 -5.27 15.48 -7.85
CA LEU A 497 -4.37 16.53 -8.34
C LEU A 497 -3.94 17.44 -7.17
N GLY A 498 -2.64 17.48 -6.87
CA GLY A 498 -2.08 18.13 -5.67
C GLY A 498 -2.57 19.57 -5.43
N ARG A 499 -3.19 19.78 -4.26
CA ARG A 499 -3.87 20.98 -3.71
C ARG A 499 -3.92 22.22 -4.62
N VAL A 500 -5.13 22.61 -5.01
CA VAL A 500 -5.47 23.98 -5.44
C VAL A 500 -6.29 24.66 -4.34
N GLN A 501 -5.97 25.91 -4.01
CA GLN A 501 -6.72 26.65 -2.98
C GLN A 501 -8.17 26.88 -3.41
N ILE A 502 -9.12 26.33 -2.63
CA ILE A 502 -10.51 26.76 -2.68
C ILE A 502 -10.61 28.12 -1.99
N ILE A 503 -10.87 29.18 -2.77
CA ILE A 503 -11.18 30.50 -2.24
C ILE A 503 -12.50 30.39 -1.47
N LYS A 504 -12.43 30.42 -0.14
CA LYS A 504 -13.60 30.39 0.74
C LYS A 504 -14.35 31.73 0.66
N MET A 505 -15.61 31.68 0.20
CA MET A 505 -16.61 32.66 0.64
C MET A 505 -17.30 32.16 1.92
N PRO A 506 -17.77 33.05 2.80
CA PRO A 506 -18.12 32.69 4.17
C PRO A 506 -19.50 32.02 4.28
N ILE A 507 -19.52 30.83 4.88
CA ILE A 507 -20.71 30.20 5.47
C ILE A 507 -20.33 29.79 6.91
N SER A 508 -21.31 29.79 7.81
CA SER A 508 -21.14 29.66 9.28
C SER A 508 -20.39 28.38 9.71
N PRO A 509 -19.60 28.39 10.80
CA PRO A 509 -18.60 27.34 11.05
C PRO A 509 -19.14 26.09 11.76
N ALA A 510 -19.33 25.00 11.00
CA ALA A 510 -19.25 23.65 11.55
C ALA A 510 -17.77 23.27 11.81
N ARG A 511 -17.47 22.71 12.99
CA ARG A 511 -16.09 22.36 13.39
C ARG A 511 -15.73 20.92 12.98
N HIS A 512 -15.26 20.73 11.75
CA HIS A 512 -14.55 19.51 11.37
C HIS A 512 -13.09 19.83 11.01
N ARG A 513 -12.15 19.18 11.70
CA ARG A 513 -10.72 19.26 11.40
C ARG A 513 -10.36 18.14 10.41
N PHE A 514 -10.25 18.49 9.13
CA PHE A 514 -9.50 17.65 8.20
C PHE A 514 -8.01 17.73 8.58
N MET A 515 -7.43 16.61 9.03
CA MET A 515 -5.99 16.41 8.95
C MET A 515 -5.61 16.06 7.50
N PRO A 516 -4.38 16.38 7.05
CA PRO A 516 -3.89 15.89 5.77
C PRO A 516 -3.63 14.38 5.84
N VAL A 517 -4.23 13.66 4.89
CA VAL A 517 -3.52 12.60 4.16
C VAL A 517 -2.60 13.29 3.15
#